data_AF-A0A8S4MPJ4-F1
#
_entry.id   AF-A0A8S4MPJ4-F1
#
_cell.length_a   1.000
_cell.length_b   1.000
_cell.length_c   1.000
_cell.angle_alpha   90.00
_cell.angle_beta   90.00
_cell.angle_gamma   90.00
#
_symmetry.space_group_name_H-M   'P 1'
#
loop_
_entity.id
_entity.type
_entity.pdbx_description
1 polymer ?
#
loop_
_entity_poly.entity_id
_entity_poly.type
_entity_poly.pdbx_seq_one_letter_code
_entity_poly.pdbx_strand_id
1 'polypeptide(L)'
;ADKESRQLLMLSCAEADILPYCVHVLVTCLKRNALGESEDDMSLGHLVVMLQYDWPSQEELFIKAVEKIVQQGSFTYNIFFNYVINIDMLEEFAFLKTPEGGKINLDLLPVSTIAISRQRTVTRGVHKGVKEDFRLAMERQVARCLEHVDTLTKKFLTEERDIILQNLL
;
A
#
# COMPACT_ATOMS: atom_id res chain seq x y z
N ALA A 1 13.00 -27.45 -1.00
CA ALA A 1 11.93 -28.39 -1.38
C ALA A 1 10.72 -28.01 -0.57
N ASP A 2 9.81 -27.25 -1.17
CA ASP A 2 8.44 -27.16 -0.66
C ASP A 2 7.54 -27.24 -1.88
N LYS A 3 6.73 -28.28 -1.93
CA LYS A 3 5.88 -28.61 -3.06
C LYS A 3 4.49 -28.26 -2.58
N GLU A 4 4.09 -27.00 -2.75
CA GLU A 4 2.74 -26.54 -2.42
C GLU A 4 1.73 -27.47 -3.12
N SER A 5 1.19 -28.41 -2.35
CA SER A 5 0.15 -29.30 -2.81
C SER A 5 -1.12 -28.47 -2.94
N ARG A 6 -1.87 -28.62 -4.03
CA ARG A 6 -3.21 -28.01 -4.15
C ARG A 6 -4.06 -28.44 -2.95
N GLN A 7 -4.42 -27.50 -2.09
CA GLN A 7 -5.24 -27.74 -0.91
C GLN A 7 -6.71 -27.43 -1.23
N LEU A 8 -7.61 -28.32 -0.82
CA LEU A 8 -9.05 -28.05 -0.80
C LEU A 8 -9.40 -27.50 0.58
N LEU A 9 -9.94 -26.29 0.64
CA LEU A 9 -10.38 -25.66 1.88
C LEU A 9 -11.91 -25.67 1.93
N MET A 10 -12.47 -26.30 2.97
CA MET A 10 -13.90 -26.20 3.29
C MET A 10 -14.12 -25.04 4.26
N LEU A 11 -14.49 -23.90 3.72
CA LEU A 11 -14.76 -22.69 4.50
C LEU A 11 -16.25 -22.58 4.78
N SER A 12 -16.60 -22.05 5.96
CA SER A 12 -17.96 -21.59 6.19
C SER A 12 -18.24 -20.42 5.26
N CYS A 13 -19.50 -20.27 4.81
CA CYS A 13 -19.92 -19.08 4.08
C CYS A 13 -20.19 -17.91 5.05
N ALA A 14 -19.23 -17.67 5.95
CA ALA A 14 -19.26 -16.62 6.95
C ALA A 14 -18.19 -15.58 6.62
N GLU A 15 -18.48 -14.32 6.94
CA GLU A 15 -17.58 -13.21 6.63
C GLU A 15 -16.18 -13.38 7.26
N ALA A 16 -16.15 -13.90 8.49
CA ALA A 16 -14.93 -14.19 9.24
C ALA A 16 -14.03 -15.24 8.58
N ASP A 17 -14.55 -16.04 7.65
CA ASP A 17 -13.79 -17.06 6.93
C ASP A 17 -13.50 -16.66 5.47
N ILE A 18 -14.42 -15.94 4.83
CA ILE A 18 -14.30 -15.54 3.42
C ILE A 18 -13.27 -14.43 3.24
N LEU A 19 -13.32 -13.37 4.06
CA LEU A 19 -12.43 -12.23 3.86
C LEU A 19 -10.95 -12.59 4.06
N PRO A 20 -10.54 -13.30 5.13
CA PRO A 20 -9.15 -13.76 5.25
C PRO A 20 -8.71 -14.63 4.09
N TYR A 21 -9.58 -15.51 3.60
CA TYR A 21 -9.26 -16.35 2.45
C TYR A 21 -9.04 -15.52 1.18
N CYS A 22 -9.92 -14.56 0.88
CA CYS A 22 -9.75 -13.63 -0.23
C CYS A 22 -8.43 -12.87 -0.14
N VAL A 23 -8.10 -12.33 1.03
CA VAL A 23 -6.83 -11.62 1.27
C VAL A 23 -5.65 -12.56 1.05
N HIS A 24 -5.68 -13.78 1.60
CA HIS A 24 -4.59 -14.74 1.46
C HIS A 24 -4.30 -15.11 -0.01
N VAL A 25 -5.36 -15.37 -0.80
CA VAL A 25 -5.23 -15.64 -2.24
C VAL A 25 -4.61 -14.44 -2.95
N LEU A 26 -5.12 -13.23 -2.68
CA LEU A 26 -4.64 -12.01 -3.34
C LEU A 26 -3.20 -11.68 -2.98
N VAL A 27 -2.81 -11.80 -1.70
CA VAL A 27 -1.41 -11.63 -1.25
C VAL A 27 -0.50 -12.60 -1.99
N THR A 28 -0.91 -13.87 -2.12
CA THR A 28 -0.12 -14.89 -2.82
C THR A 28 0.10 -14.53 -4.29
N CYS A 29 -0.93 -14.05 -4.97
CA CYS A 29 -0.83 -13.61 -6.36
C CYS A 29 -0.01 -12.32 -6.52
N LEU A 30 -0.34 -11.28 -5.75
CA LEU A 30 0.33 -9.97 -5.82
C LEU A 30 1.81 -10.07 -5.47
N LYS A 31 2.18 -10.89 -4.48
CA LYS A 31 3.58 -11.13 -4.09
C LYS A 31 4.45 -11.54 -5.28
N ARG A 32 3.93 -12.40 -6.16
CA ARG A 32 4.66 -12.87 -7.34
C ARG A 32 4.99 -11.72 -8.30
N ASN A 33 4.05 -10.80 -8.49
CA ASN A 33 4.17 -9.70 -9.44
C ASN A 33 4.98 -8.55 -8.83
N ALA A 34 4.63 -8.15 -7.61
CA ALA A 34 5.26 -7.07 -6.85
C ALA A 34 6.76 -7.31 -6.55
N LEU A 35 7.14 -8.55 -6.23
CA LEU A 35 8.52 -8.90 -5.89
C LEU A 35 9.28 -9.52 -7.08
N GLY A 36 8.72 -9.44 -8.28
CA GLY A 36 9.36 -9.88 -9.51
C GLY A 36 10.48 -8.95 -9.98
N GLU A 37 11.00 -9.23 -11.18
CA GLU A 37 12.05 -8.41 -11.81
C GLU A 37 11.51 -7.06 -12.32
N SER A 38 10.23 -6.98 -12.67
CA SER A 38 9.61 -5.74 -13.13
C SER A 38 9.49 -4.70 -12.01
N GLU A 39 9.64 -3.44 -12.39
CA GLU A 39 9.32 -2.28 -11.56
C GLU A 39 7.82 -1.99 -11.71
N ASP A 40 7.01 -2.68 -10.90
CA ASP A 40 5.56 -2.49 -10.86
C ASP A 40 5.11 -2.00 -9.47
N ASP A 41 5.09 -0.67 -9.35
CA ASP A 41 4.63 0.02 -8.15
C ASP A 41 3.16 -0.27 -7.81
N MET A 42 2.33 -0.60 -8.81
CA MET A 42 0.90 -0.81 -8.60
C MET A 42 0.67 -2.12 -7.85
N SER A 43 1.26 -3.22 -8.35
CA SER A 43 1.24 -4.50 -7.64
C SER A 43 1.86 -4.39 -6.25
N LEU A 44 2.96 -3.64 -6.11
CA LEU A 44 3.65 -3.45 -4.84
C LEU A 44 2.80 -2.64 -3.83
N GLY A 45 2.11 -1.60 -4.29
CA GLY A 45 1.17 -0.83 -3.48
C GLY A 45 -0.07 -1.64 -3.07
N HIS A 46 -0.64 -2.43 -3.99
CA HIS A 46 -1.73 -3.35 -3.65
C HIS A 46 -1.30 -4.38 -2.61
N LEU A 47 -0.08 -4.90 -2.73
CA LEU A 47 0.49 -5.81 -1.74
C LEU A 47 0.57 -5.12 -0.38
N VAL A 48 1.16 -3.92 -0.29
CA VAL A 48 1.26 -3.15 0.96
C VAL A 48 -0.12 -2.96 1.63
N VAL A 49 -1.16 -2.60 0.86
CA VAL A 49 -2.53 -2.46 1.40
C VAL A 49 -3.04 -3.78 1.97
N MET A 50 -2.75 -4.92 1.33
CA MET A 50 -3.21 -6.23 1.79
C MET A 50 -2.48 -6.71 3.06
N LEU A 51 -1.19 -6.42 3.19
CA LEU A 51 -0.38 -6.89 4.32
C LEU A 51 -0.85 -6.34 5.67
N GLN A 52 -1.56 -5.21 5.69
CA GLN A 52 -2.10 -4.65 6.94
C GLN A 52 -3.22 -5.51 7.55
N TYR A 53 -3.86 -6.39 6.77
CA TYR A 53 -5.01 -7.18 7.21
C TYR A 53 -4.68 -8.14 8.35
N ASP A 54 -3.53 -8.80 8.26
CA ASP A 54 -3.06 -9.80 9.22
C ASP A 54 -1.75 -9.32 9.88
N TRP A 55 -1.70 -8.02 10.20
CA TRP A 55 -0.57 -7.44 10.92
C TRP A 55 -0.57 -7.91 12.39
N PRO A 56 0.57 -8.32 12.98
CA PRO A 56 1.95 -8.25 12.46
C PRO A 56 2.45 -9.52 11.74
N SER A 57 1.62 -10.54 11.54
CA SER A 57 2.02 -11.81 10.90
C SER A 57 2.65 -11.62 9.51
N GLN A 58 2.32 -10.52 8.83
CA GLN A 58 2.79 -10.17 7.49
C GLN A 58 4.03 -9.25 7.46
N GLU A 59 4.61 -8.91 8.61
CA GLU A 59 5.73 -7.97 8.73
C GLU A 59 6.95 -8.37 7.88
N GLU A 60 7.34 -9.65 7.88
CA GLU A 60 8.49 -10.12 7.09
C GLU A 60 8.29 -9.87 5.58
N LEU A 61 7.07 -10.03 5.10
CA LEU A 61 6.74 -9.78 3.70
C LEU A 61 6.67 -8.28 3.39
N PHE A 62 6.24 -7.47 4.35
CA PHE A 62 6.26 -6.01 4.24
C PHE A 62 7.69 -5.46 4.13
N ILE A 63 8.61 -5.96 4.96
CA ILE A 63 10.03 -5.57 4.89
C ILE A 63 10.59 -5.85 3.48
N LYS A 64 10.29 -7.00 2.89
CA LYS A 64 10.71 -7.33 1.51
C LYS A 64 10.12 -6.37 0.47
N ALA A 65 8.87 -5.94 0.66
CA ALA A 65 8.25 -4.94 -0.21
C ALA A 65 8.95 -3.58 -0.08
N VAL A 66 9.29 -3.16 1.14
CA VAL A 66 10.05 -1.93 1.40
C VAL A 66 11.46 -1.99 0.81
N GLU A 67 12.17 -3.11 0.96
CA GLU A 67 13.48 -3.33 0.33
C GLU A 67 13.40 -3.19 -1.19
N LYS A 68 12.34 -3.73 -1.81
CA LYS A 68 12.09 -3.59 -3.25
C LYS A 68 11.79 -2.14 -3.64
N ILE A 69 11.07 -1.36 -2.82
CA ILE A 69 10.88 0.09 -3.01
C ILE A 69 12.22 0.83 -2.95
N VAL A 70 13.05 0.52 -1.94
CA VAL A 70 14.37 1.13 -1.76
C VAL A 70 15.26 0.84 -2.95
N GLN A 71 15.27 -0.39 -3.46
CA GLN A 71 16.03 -0.78 -4.64
C GLN A 71 15.60 -0.02 -5.91
N GLN A 72 14.30 0.27 -6.06
CA GLN A 72 13.77 1.05 -7.18
C GLN A 72 14.09 2.55 -7.06
N GLY A 73 14.28 3.07 -5.86
CA GLY A 73 14.60 4.49 -5.61
C GLY A 73 13.40 5.44 -5.77
N SER A 74 12.27 4.95 -6.29
CA SER A 74 11.00 5.65 -6.36
C SER A 74 9.84 4.70 -6.13
N PHE A 75 8.70 5.26 -5.71
CA PHE A 75 7.46 4.51 -5.58
C PHE A 75 6.26 5.43 -5.77
N THR A 76 5.37 5.05 -6.70
CA THR A 76 4.18 5.80 -7.08
C THR A 76 2.93 4.99 -6.78
N TYR A 77 2.11 5.48 -5.85
CA TYR A 77 0.86 4.82 -5.48
C TYR A 77 -0.15 5.82 -4.95
N ASN A 78 -0.88 6.48 -5.84
CA ASN A 78 -1.72 7.64 -5.53
C ASN A 78 -2.99 7.32 -4.71
N ILE A 79 -3.25 6.03 -4.41
CA ILE A 79 -4.32 5.59 -3.51
C ILE A 79 -3.82 5.15 -2.12
N PHE A 80 -2.52 5.33 -1.84
CA PHE A 80 -1.90 4.99 -0.56
C PHE A 80 -2.68 5.55 0.65
N PHE A 81 -2.91 6.88 0.65
CA PHE A 81 -3.61 7.57 1.73
C PHE A 81 -5.12 7.30 1.77
N ASN A 82 -5.67 6.47 0.87
CA ASN A 82 -7.05 6.02 0.98
C ASN A 82 -7.14 4.79 1.92
N TYR A 83 -6.11 3.93 1.89
CA TYR A 83 -6.21 2.55 2.40
C TYR A 83 -5.13 2.14 3.41
N VAL A 84 -3.97 2.78 3.48
CA VAL A 84 -2.93 2.40 4.44
C VAL A 84 -3.11 3.20 5.73
N ILE A 85 -3.44 2.51 6.83
CA ILE A 85 -3.69 3.12 8.14
C ILE A 85 -2.83 2.54 9.28
N ASN A 86 -2.10 1.45 9.00
CA ASN A 86 -1.22 0.82 9.98
C ASN A 86 -0.07 1.77 10.35
N ILE A 87 0.13 2.02 11.65
CA ILE A 87 1.09 3.01 12.14
C ILE A 87 2.53 2.64 11.75
N ASP A 88 2.93 1.39 11.98
CA ASP A 88 4.29 0.92 11.69
C ASP A 88 4.61 1.10 10.18
N MET A 89 3.65 0.78 9.31
CA MET A 89 3.80 1.02 7.88
C MET A 89 3.90 2.51 7.54
N LEU A 90 3.04 3.36 8.12
CA LEU A 90 3.07 4.81 7.88
C LEU A 90 4.42 5.43 8.33
N GLU A 91 4.95 4.99 9.46
CA GLU A 91 6.26 5.39 9.97
C GLU A 91 7.38 4.99 9.01
N GLU A 92 7.35 3.77 8.49
CA GLU A 92 8.34 3.31 7.51
C GLU A 92 8.30 4.16 6.23
N PHE A 93 7.12 4.45 5.68
CA PHE A 93 6.99 5.33 4.51
C PHE A 93 7.41 6.78 4.80
N ALA A 94 7.26 7.26 6.03
CA ALA A 94 7.80 8.55 6.44
C ALA A 94 9.34 8.50 6.50
N PHE A 95 9.91 7.42 7.03
CA PHE A 95 11.35 7.19 7.12
C PHE A 95 12.01 7.13 5.74
N LEU A 96 11.44 6.40 4.77
CA LEU A 96 11.97 6.30 3.39
C LEU A 96 12.20 7.67 2.71
N LYS A 97 11.44 8.69 3.10
CA LYS A 97 11.57 10.04 2.53
C LYS A 97 12.75 10.83 3.12
N THR A 98 13.31 10.39 4.25
CA THR A 98 14.45 11.02 4.93
C THR A 98 15.77 10.67 4.25
N PRO A 99 16.85 11.45 4.47
CA PRO A 99 18.20 11.07 4.03
C PRO A 99 18.65 9.71 4.56
N GLU A 100 18.31 9.39 5.81
CA GLU A 100 18.68 8.14 6.48
C GLU A 100 17.93 6.94 5.89
N GLY A 101 16.68 7.13 5.45
CA GLY A 101 15.87 6.12 4.77
C GLY A 101 16.10 6.03 3.25
N GLY A 102 17.15 6.66 2.72
CA GLY A 102 17.53 6.54 1.31
C GLY A 102 16.96 7.62 0.39
N LYS A 103 16.18 8.58 0.91
CA LYS A 103 15.63 9.73 0.16
C LYS A 103 14.81 9.27 -1.06
N ILE A 104 14.00 8.24 -0.86
CA ILE A 104 13.18 7.63 -1.90
C ILE A 104 12.17 8.65 -2.44
N ASN A 105 12.00 8.66 -3.76
CA ASN A 105 11.00 9.52 -4.40
C ASN A 105 9.60 8.90 -4.27
N LEU A 106 8.83 9.36 -3.29
CA LEU A 106 7.48 8.87 -3.01
C LEU A 106 6.40 9.79 -3.59
N ASP A 107 5.62 9.27 -4.54
CA ASP A 107 4.41 9.90 -5.08
C ASP A 107 3.14 9.17 -4.60
N LEU A 108 2.72 9.51 -3.37
CA LEU A 108 1.61 8.85 -2.67
C LEU A 108 0.32 9.68 -2.67
N LEU A 109 0.42 10.96 -3.01
CA LEU A 109 -0.71 11.88 -2.93
C LEU A 109 -1.69 11.58 -4.08
N PRO A 110 -3.01 11.68 -3.84
CA PRO A 110 -3.99 11.58 -4.91
C PRO A 110 -3.70 12.59 -6.02
N VAL A 111 -3.88 12.20 -7.27
CA VAL A 111 -3.62 13.06 -8.46
C VAL A 111 -4.34 14.40 -8.35
N SER A 112 -5.55 14.42 -7.79
CA SER A 112 -6.32 15.63 -7.50
C SER A 112 -5.61 16.58 -6.53
N THR A 113 -4.97 16.05 -5.49
CA THR A 113 -4.20 16.82 -4.51
C THR A 113 -2.98 17.45 -5.17
N ILE A 114 -2.30 16.69 -6.04
CA ILE A 114 -1.14 17.18 -6.80
C ILE A 114 -1.56 18.31 -7.74
N ALA A 115 -2.69 18.17 -8.44
CA ALA A 115 -3.22 19.20 -9.33
C ALA A 115 -3.55 20.50 -8.58
N ILE A 116 -4.19 20.41 -7.41
CA ILE A 116 -4.49 21.57 -6.56
C ILE A 116 -3.20 22.21 -6.02
N SER A 117 -2.23 21.41 -5.59
CA SER A 117 -0.94 21.91 -5.11
C SER A 117 -0.20 22.68 -6.19
N ARG A 118 -0.17 22.17 -7.44
CA ARG A 118 0.39 22.86 -8.61
C ARG A 118 -0.31 24.19 -8.91
N GLN A 119 -1.62 24.30 -8.70
CA GLN A 119 -2.33 25.57 -8.86
C GLN A 119 -1.97 26.60 -7.78
N ARG A 120 -1.83 26.18 -6.51
CA ARG A 120 -1.36 27.06 -5.41
C ARG A 120 0.10 27.49 -5.56
N THR A 121 0.89 26.64 -6.23
CA THR A 121 2.33 26.80 -6.49
C THR A 121 2.67 28.03 -7.33
N VAL A 122 1.74 28.58 -8.10
CA VAL A 122 1.96 29.81 -8.89
C VAL A 122 2.30 31.03 -8.01
N THR A 123 2.12 30.95 -6.68
CA THR A 123 2.35 32.06 -5.75
C THR A 123 3.36 31.79 -4.62
N ARG A 124 3.83 30.54 -4.44
CA ARG A 124 4.81 30.16 -3.40
C ARG A 124 5.68 28.99 -3.88
N GLY A 125 6.99 29.05 -3.59
CA GLY A 125 8.02 28.12 -4.09
C GLY A 125 7.64 26.63 -4.08
N VAL A 126 7.84 26.00 -5.25
CA VAL A 126 7.36 24.69 -5.69
C VAL A 126 7.55 23.54 -4.68
N HIS A 127 8.70 23.46 -4.01
CA HIS A 127 9.01 22.30 -3.17
C HIS A 127 8.46 22.36 -1.73
N LYS A 128 8.07 23.54 -1.24
CA LYS A 128 7.61 23.68 0.15
C LYS A 128 6.17 23.21 0.35
N GLY A 129 5.31 23.41 -0.66
CA GLY A 129 3.90 22.99 -0.62
C GLY A 129 3.74 21.47 -0.57
N VAL A 130 4.47 20.74 -1.41
CA VAL A 130 4.39 19.27 -1.50
C VAL A 130 4.82 18.58 -0.20
N LYS A 131 5.84 19.11 0.49
CA LYS A 131 6.27 18.56 1.80
C LYS A 131 5.19 18.73 2.87
N GLU A 132 4.54 19.89 2.91
CA GLU A 132 3.45 20.14 3.87
C GLU A 132 2.21 19.30 3.53
N ASP A 133 1.85 19.17 2.25
CA ASP A 133 0.72 18.34 1.83
C ASP A 133 0.94 16.86 2.23
N PHE A 134 2.17 16.36 2.06
CA PHE A 134 2.54 15.01 2.51
C PHE A 134 2.44 14.85 4.03
N ARG A 135 2.99 15.79 4.81
CA ARG A 135 2.91 15.76 6.28
C ARG A 135 1.46 15.76 6.76
N LEU A 136 0.62 16.63 6.20
CA LEU A 136 -0.79 16.70 6.53
C LEU A 136 -1.55 15.43 6.12
N ALA A 137 -1.20 14.80 5.01
CA ALA A 137 -1.78 13.52 4.59
C ALA A 137 -1.41 12.39 5.56
N MET A 138 -0.14 12.34 6.02
CA MET A 138 0.31 11.40 7.05
C MET A 138 -0.44 11.59 8.37
N GLU A 139 -0.55 12.82 8.87
CA GLU A 139 -1.30 13.11 10.11
C GLU A 139 -2.77 12.68 10.03
N ARG A 140 -3.40 12.85 8.87
CA ARG A 140 -4.76 12.38 8.62
C ARG A 140 -4.86 10.86 8.63
N GLN A 141 -3.90 10.14 8.07
CA GLN A 141 -3.91 8.68 8.13
C GLN A 141 -3.65 8.14 9.53
N VAL A 142 -2.74 8.74 10.29
CA VAL A 142 -2.53 8.35 11.69
C VAL A 142 -3.80 8.53 12.51
N ALA A 143 -4.59 9.59 12.25
CA ALA A 143 -5.89 9.77 12.92
C ALA A 143 -6.92 8.66 12.59
N ARG A 144 -6.70 7.88 11.54
CA ARG A 144 -7.54 6.75 11.11
C ARG A 144 -7.04 5.39 11.59
N CYS A 145 -5.97 5.33 12.40
CA CYS A 145 -5.37 4.07 12.86
C CYS A 145 -6.33 3.15 13.64
N LEU A 146 -7.44 3.68 14.15
CA LEU A 146 -8.47 2.92 14.88
C LEU A 146 -9.64 2.46 13.98
N GLU A 147 -9.62 2.79 12.68
CA GLU A 147 -10.59 2.25 11.74
C GLU A 147 -10.43 0.72 11.63
N HIS A 148 -11.55 0.01 11.48
CA HIS A 148 -11.52 -1.44 11.39
C HIS A 148 -10.95 -1.88 10.04
N VAL A 149 -9.84 -2.62 10.10
CA VAL A 149 -9.11 -3.05 8.90
C VAL A 149 -10.00 -3.86 7.96
N ASP A 150 -10.86 -4.75 8.46
CA ASP A 150 -11.78 -5.50 7.60
C ASP A 150 -12.69 -4.60 6.76
N THR A 151 -13.21 -3.51 7.34
CA THR A 151 -14.07 -2.58 6.62
C THR A 151 -13.29 -1.89 5.50
N LEU A 152 -12.04 -1.51 5.80
CA LEU A 152 -11.16 -0.86 4.84
C LEU A 152 -10.72 -1.81 3.72
N THR A 153 -10.40 -3.06 4.05
CA THR A 153 -10.06 -4.10 3.10
C THR A 153 -11.24 -4.43 2.19
N LYS A 154 -12.45 -4.59 2.73
CA LYS A 154 -13.65 -4.78 1.90
C LYS A 154 -13.89 -3.61 0.96
N LYS A 155 -13.72 -2.39 1.45
CA LYS A 155 -13.83 -1.18 0.63
C LYS A 155 -12.82 -1.20 -0.51
N PHE A 156 -11.56 -1.47 -0.23
CA PHE A 156 -10.49 -1.59 -1.23
C PHE A 156 -10.80 -2.66 -2.27
N LEU A 157 -11.19 -3.86 -1.85
CA LEU A 157 -11.54 -4.97 -2.74
C LEU A 157 -12.75 -4.66 -3.64
N THR A 158 -13.63 -3.77 -3.20
CA THR A 158 -14.84 -3.40 -3.94
C THR A 158 -14.59 -2.22 -4.87
N GLU A 159 -13.96 -1.15 -4.38
CA GLU A 159 -13.76 0.10 -5.12
C GLU A 159 -12.61 -0.01 -6.14
N GLU A 160 -11.55 -0.76 -5.82
CA GLU A 160 -10.36 -0.89 -6.67
C GLU A 160 -10.33 -2.22 -7.45
N ARG A 161 -11.45 -2.97 -7.44
CA ARG A 161 -11.58 -4.32 -8.01
C ARG A 161 -10.93 -4.45 -9.39
N ASP A 162 -11.27 -3.54 -10.30
CA ASP A 162 -10.86 -3.65 -11.69
C ASP A 162 -9.36 -3.41 -11.86
N ILE A 163 -8.77 -2.50 -11.07
CA ILE A 163 -7.33 -2.25 -11.06
C ILE A 163 -6.60 -3.43 -10.43
N ILE A 164 -7.12 -3.99 -9.34
CA ILE A 164 -6.56 -5.21 -8.73
C ILE A 164 -6.52 -6.33 -9.77
N LEU A 165 -7.61 -6.58 -10.49
CA LEU A 165 -7.67 -7.65 -11.50
C LEU A 165 -6.68 -7.45 -12.66
N GLN A 166 -6.44 -6.20 -13.08
CA GLN A 166 -5.45 -5.89 -14.11
C GLN A 166 -4.01 -6.23 -13.68
N ASN A 167 -3.72 -6.18 -12.38
CA ASN A 167 -2.39 -6.45 -11.82
C ASN A 167 -2.23 -7.90 -11.34
N LEU A 168 -3.26 -8.75 -11.48
CA LEU A 168 -3.20 -10.18 -11.18
C LEU A 168 -3.00 -11.06 -12.42
N LEU A 169 -3.31 -10.54 -13.61
CA LEU A 169 -3.25 -11.23 -14.91
C LEU A 169 -1.97 -10.87 -15.68
#